data_AF-A0A896WCW1-F1
#
_entry.id   AF-A0A896WCW1-F1
#
_cell.length_a   1.000
_cell.length_b   1.000
_cell.length_c   1.000
_cell.angle_alpha   90.00
_cell.angle_beta   90.00
_cell.angle_gamma   90.00
#
_symmetry.space_group_name_H-M   'P 1'
#
loop_
_entity.id
_entity.type
_entity.pdbx_description
1 polymer ?
#
loop_
_entity_poly.entity_id
_entity_poly.type
_entity_poly.pdbx_seq_one_letter_code
_entity_poly.pdbx_strand_id
1 'polypeptide(L)'
;LVLNKLHGGLQVAAVKAPGFGDRRKDMLGDIAVIVGAKYVVNDELAVKMEDITLADLGTAKNVRITKDTTTIIGSVDSASSSIESRTNQIKSQIEVSTSDYDKEKLKERLAKLSGGVAVLKVGGSSEVEVKERKDRVEDALHATRAAVEEGVVPGGG
;
A
#
# COMPACT_ATOMS: atom_id res chain seq x y z
N LEU A 1 6.27 8.89 -21.19
CA LEU A 1 6.57 7.88 -20.16
C LEU A 1 6.90 6.51 -20.74
N VAL A 2 6.02 5.91 -21.55
CA VAL A 2 6.22 4.56 -22.09
C VAL A 2 7.46 4.47 -23.00
N LEU A 3 7.65 5.46 -23.89
CA LEU A 3 8.82 5.54 -24.76
C LEU A 3 10.12 5.63 -23.95
N ASN A 4 10.17 6.47 -22.92
CA ASN A 4 11.37 6.61 -22.08
C ASN A 4 11.71 5.34 -21.29
N LYS A 5 10.68 4.57 -20.91
CA LYS A 5 10.88 3.27 -20.24
C LYS A 5 11.45 2.23 -21.21
N LEU A 6 10.95 2.18 -22.44
CA LEU A 6 11.41 1.26 -23.48
C LEU A 6 12.86 1.54 -23.90
N HIS A 7 13.23 2.82 -23.95
CA HIS A 7 14.59 3.25 -24.31
C HIS A 7 15.58 3.13 -23.15
N GLY A 8 15.17 2.61 -21.99
CA GLY A 8 16.02 2.36 -20.83
C GLY A 8 16.52 3.59 -20.07
N GLY A 9 16.24 4.80 -20.56
CA GLY A 9 16.73 6.05 -19.97
C GLY A 9 16.02 6.45 -18.66
N LEU A 10 14.80 5.95 -18.40
CA LEU A 10 14.04 6.29 -17.21
C LEU A 10 13.12 5.14 -16.76
N GLN A 11 13.35 4.59 -15.57
CA GLN A 11 12.44 3.59 -14.99
C GLN A 11 11.21 4.27 -14.38
N VAL A 12 10.06 4.15 -15.04
CA VAL A 12 8.79 4.74 -14.58
C VAL A 12 7.66 3.72 -14.58
N ALA A 13 6.74 3.86 -13.63
CA ALA A 13 5.44 3.22 -13.64
C ALA A 13 4.34 4.27 -13.36
N ALA A 14 3.18 4.10 -13.97
CA ALA A 14 2.02 4.94 -13.74
C ALA A 14 0.87 4.07 -13.22
N VAL A 15 0.26 4.51 -12.12
CA VAL A 15 -0.83 3.81 -11.44
C VAL A 15 -1.98 4.79 -11.22
N LYS A 16 -3.22 4.33 -11.37
CA LYS A 16 -4.40 5.14 -11.10
C LYS A 16 -4.56 5.36 -9.59
N ALA A 17 -4.87 6.59 -9.19
CA ALA A 17 -5.14 6.88 -7.79
C ALA A 17 -6.37 6.10 -7.27
N PRO A 18 -6.34 5.58 -6.03
CA PRO A 18 -7.47 4.89 -5.45
C PRO A 18 -8.59 5.88 -5.09
N GLY A 19 -9.85 5.45 -5.25
CA GLY A 19 -11.02 6.24 -4.87
C GLY A 19 -11.38 7.40 -5.82
N PHE A 20 -12.39 8.17 -5.41
CA PHE A 20 -13.00 9.26 -6.19
C PHE A 20 -13.27 10.49 -5.30
N GLY A 21 -13.23 11.68 -5.90
CA GLY A 21 -13.48 12.95 -5.21
C GLY A 21 -12.54 13.17 -4.02
N ASP A 22 -13.08 13.67 -2.91
CA ASP A 22 -12.31 13.97 -1.69
C ASP A 22 -11.71 12.72 -1.04
N ARG A 23 -12.31 11.56 -1.25
CA ARG A 23 -11.76 10.29 -0.76
C ARG A 23 -10.44 9.93 -1.44
N ARG A 24 -10.28 10.33 -2.71
CA ARG A 24 -9.01 10.15 -3.42
C ARG A 24 -7.92 11.00 -2.78
N LYS A 25 -8.23 12.26 -2.46
CA LYS A 25 -7.32 13.19 -1.77
C LYS A 25 -6.88 12.58 -0.45
N ASP A 26 -7.83 12.18 0.38
CA ASP A 26 -7.59 11.53 1.66
C ASP A 26 -6.69 10.29 1.59
N MET A 27 -6.97 9.39 0.65
CA MET A 27 -6.17 8.17 0.47
C MET A 27 -4.76 8.46 -0.07
N LEU A 28 -4.61 9.47 -0.94
CA LEU A 28 -3.30 9.93 -1.38
C LEU A 28 -2.52 10.59 -0.24
N GLY A 29 -3.20 11.27 0.68
CA GLY A 29 -2.61 11.78 1.92
C GLY A 29 -2.08 10.65 2.79
N ASP A 30 -2.86 9.58 2.95
CA ASP A 30 -2.42 8.40 3.70
C ASP A 30 -1.15 7.77 3.09
N ILE A 31 -1.10 7.65 1.76
CA ILE A 31 0.08 7.13 1.05
C ILE A 31 1.27 8.08 1.20
N ALA A 32 1.06 9.39 1.11
CA ALA A 32 2.12 10.37 1.30
C ALA A 32 2.77 10.25 2.68
N VAL A 33 1.97 10.06 3.74
CA VAL A 33 2.47 9.83 5.10
C VAL A 33 3.28 8.52 5.19
N ILE A 34 2.83 7.43 4.56
CA ILE A 34 3.54 6.15 4.56
C ILE A 34 4.92 6.26 3.89
N VAL A 35 5.02 7.04 2.82
CA VAL A 35 6.23 7.12 1.98
C VAL A 35 7.10 8.34 2.36
N GLY A 36 6.65 9.15 3.33
CA GLY A 36 7.36 10.36 3.77
C GLY A 36 7.38 11.48 2.73
N ALA A 37 6.42 11.48 1.79
CA ALA A 37 6.29 12.50 0.76
C ALA A 37 5.53 13.72 1.26
N LYS A 38 5.81 14.89 0.69
CA LYS A 38 4.95 16.05 0.88
C LYS A 38 3.61 15.80 0.19
N TYR A 39 2.53 16.17 0.85
CA TYR A 39 1.19 15.99 0.30
C TYR A 39 0.90 17.08 -0.75
N VAL A 40 1.33 16.83 -1.99
CA VAL A 40 1.25 17.78 -3.12
C VAL A 40 -0.16 17.88 -3.73
N VAL A 41 -1.06 16.93 -3.44
CA VAL A 41 -2.39 16.84 -4.07
C VAL A 41 -3.48 17.63 -3.31
N ASN A 42 -3.11 18.38 -2.26
CA ASN A 42 -4.06 19.29 -1.64
C ASN A 42 -4.14 20.61 -2.44
N ASP A 43 -5.28 20.86 -3.07
CA ASP A 43 -5.55 22.12 -3.79
C ASP A 43 -5.41 23.37 -2.88
N GLU A 44 -5.55 23.19 -1.56
CA GLU A 44 -5.41 24.26 -0.56
C GLU A 44 -3.96 24.72 -0.35
N LEU A 45 -2.97 23.87 -0.66
CA LEU A 45 -1.55 24.15 -0.41
C LEU A 45 -0.83 24.83 -1.59
N ALA A 46 -1.52 25.05 -2.72
CA ALA A 46 -1.03 25.80 -3.89
C ALA A 46 0.42 25.46 -4.34
N VAL A 47 0.86 24.22 -4.16
CA VAL A 47 2.18 23.77 -4.60
C VAL A 47 2.13 23.50 -6.09
N LYS A 48 2.88 24.28 -6.87
CA LYS A 48 3.04 24.03 -8.31
C LYS A 48 3.95 22.83 -8.53
N MET A 49 3.64 22.02 -9.53
CA MET A 49 4.45 20.85 -9.92
C MET A 49 5.88 21.22 -10.37
N GLU A 50 6.08 22.48 -10.73
CA GLU A 50 7.36 23.04 -11.18
C GLU A 50 8.35 23.29 -10.03
N ASP A 51 7.84 23.49 -8.81
CA ASP A 51 8.65 23.85 -7.63
C ASP A 51 9.01 22.63 -6.75
N ILE A 52 8.68 21.42 -7.21
CA ILE A 52 8.88 20.18 -6.43
C ILE A 52 10.36 19.81 -6.40
N THR A 53 10.89 19.65 -5.20
CA THR A 53 12.27 19.20 -4.97
C THR A 53 12.32 17.70 -4.66
N LEU A 54 13.51 17.09 -4.74
CA LEU A 54 13.70 15.69 -4.36
C LEU A 54 13.34 15.40 -2.89
N ALA A 55 13.38 16.42 -2.02
CA ALA A 55 12.98 16.29 -0.62
C ALA A 55 11.46 16.20 -0.43
N ASP A 56 10.67 16.66 -1.41
CA ASP A 56 9.21 16.56 -1.38
C ASP A 56 8.71 15.20 -1.86
N LEU A 57 9.57 14.43 -2.55
CA LEU A 57 9.27 13.09 -3.02
C LEU A 57 9.45 12.06 -1.92
N GLY A 58 8.54 11.09 -1.85
CA GLY A 58 8.64 9.99 -0.91
C GLY A 58 9.61 8.89 -1.35
N THR A 59 10.10 8.12 -0.38
CA THR A 59 10.91 6.92 -0.62
C THR A 59 10.18 5.63 -0.23
N ALA A 60 10.32 4.58 -1.04
CA ALA A 60 9.80 3.25 -0.75
C ALA A 60 10.90 2.20 -0.99
N LYS A 61 10.92 1.16 -0.17
CA LYS A 61 11.91 0.08 -0.28
C LYS A 61 11.64 -0.80 -1.50
N ASN A 62 10.38 -1.14 -1.73
CA ASN A 62 9.94 -1.95 -2.86
C ASN A 62 8.53 -1.58 -3.26
N VAL A 63 8.26 -1.50 -4.56
CA VAL A 63 6.91 -1.26 -5.10
C VAL A 63 6.57 -2.35 -6.08
N ARG A 64 5.53 -3.13 -5.80
CA ARG A 64 5.03 -4.21 -6.67
C ARG A 64 3.70 -3.80 -7.26
N ILE A 65 3.66 -3.67 -8.59
CA ILE A 65 2.47 -3.30 -9.34
C ILE A 65 2.04 -4.52 -10.16
N THR A 66 0.82 -4.97 -9.94
CA THR A 66 0.13 -5.98 -10.77
C THR A 66 -0.97 -5.30 -11.58
N LYS A 67 -1.76 -6.07 -12.34
CA LYS A 67 -2.88 -5.55 -13.12
C LYS A 67 -3.90 -4.81 -12.25
N ASP A 68 -4.20 -5.38 -11.08
CA ASP A 68 -5.32 -4.93 -10.25
C ASP A 68 -4.88 -4.34 -8.90
N THR A 69 -3.67 -4.66 -8.43
CA THR A 69 -3.18 -4.23 -7.11
C THR A 69 -1.81 -3.59 -7.17
N THR A 70 -1.61 -2.57 -6.33
CA THR A 70 -0.31 -1.93 -6.09
C THR A 70 0.05 -2.08 -4.62
N THR A 71 1.17 -2.74 -4.36
CA THR A 71 1.71 -2.93 -3.01
C THR A 71 2.94 -2.07 -2.85
N ILE A 72 2.91 -1.15 -1.90
CA ILE A 72 4.01 -0.28 -1.55
C ILE A 72 4.59 -0.77 -0.23
N ILE A 73 5.87 -1.11 -0.23
CA ILE A 73 6.63 -1.44 0.98
C ILE A 73 7.42 -0.20 1.34
N GLY A 74 6.99 0.50 2.39
CA GLY A 74 7.65 1.72 2.89
C GLY A 74 9.11 1.50 3.26
N SER A 75 9.90 2.58 3.23
CA SER A 75 11.25 2.59 3.80
C SER A 75 11.18 2.73 5.33
N VAL A 76 12.28 2.42 6.02
CA VAL A 76 12.34 2.43 7.50
C VAL A 76 12.31 3.85 8.06
N ASP A 77 12.53 4.85 7.21
CA ASP A 77 12.63 6.28 7.60
C ASP A 77 11.27 6.99 7.63
N SER A 78 10.18 6.27 7.34
CA SER A 78 8.82 6.78 7.53
C SER A 78 8.55 6.94 9.02
N ALA A 79 8.63 8.19 9.50
CA ALA A 79 8.47 8.54 10.92
C ALA A 79 7.23 7.86 11.53
N SER A 80 7.44 6.85 12.38
CA SER A 80 6.36 6.08 13.01
C SER A 80 5.31 6.97 13.69
N SER A 81 5.74 8.12 14.22
CA SER A 81 4.88 9.12 14.83
C SER A 81 3.86 9.76 13.89
N SER A 82 4.20 9.98 12.61
CA SER A 82 3.27 10.56 11.64
C SER A 82 2.18 9.56 11.24
N ILE A 83 2.55 8.28 11.12
CA ILE A 83 1.63 7.18 10.88
C ILE A 83 0.70 7.02 12.08
N GLU A 84 1.23 6.99 13.30
CA GLU A 84 0.44 6.90 14.53
C GLU A 84 -0.55 8.07 14.65
N SER A 85 -0.08 9.30 14.43
CA SER A 85 -0.94 10.50 14.40
C SER A 85 -2.07 10.35 13.39
N ARG A 86 -1.77 9.90 12.16
CA ARG A 86 -2.77 9.68 11.12
C ARG A 86 -3.77 8.58 11.50
N THR A 87 -3.31 7.48 12.09
CA THR A 87 -4.20 6.41 12.55
C THR A 87 -5.13 6.89 13.67
N ASN A 88 -4.64 7.73 14.59
CA ASN A 88 -5.45 8.29 15.67
C ASN A 88 -6.48 9.30 15.14
N GLN A 89 -6.13 10.11 14.14
CA GLN A 89 -7.09 10.97 13.44
C GLN A 89 -8.23 10.16 12.80
N ILE A 90 -7.91 9.04 12.14
CA ILE A 90 -8.95 8.21 11.51
C ILE A 90 -9.81 7.52 12.59
N LYS A 91 -9.22 7.09 13.71
CA LYS A 91 -9.97 6.53 14.84
C LYS A 91 -10.99 7.51 15.41
N SER A 92 -10.59 8.76 15.66
CA SER A 92 -11.53 9.77 16.17
C SER A 92 -12.63 10.10 15.15
N GLN A 93 -12.30 10.12 13.85
CA GLN A 93 -13.31 10.29 12.79
C GLN A 93 -14.33 9.14 12.75
N ILE A 94 -13.91 7.90 13.02
CA ILE A 94 -14.81 6.75 13.10
C ILE A 94 -15.80 6.90 14.26
N GLU A 95 -15.36 7.41 15.40
CA GLU A 95 -16.19 7.61 16.60
C GLU A 95 -17.23 8.72 16.42
N VAL A 96 -16.85 9.81 15.76
CA VAL A 96 -17.72 10.97 15.52
C VAL A 96 -18.71 10.71 14.37
N SER A 97 -18.34 9.86 13.40
CA SER A 97 -19.21 9.57 12.27
C SER A 97 -20.48 8.85 12.71
N THR A 98 -21.63 9.27 12.18
CA THR A 98 -22.94 8.64 12.41
C THR A 98 -23.35 7.70 11.29
N SER A 99 -22.68 7.79 10.14
CA SER A 99 -22.96 7.02 8.93
C SER A 99 -22.20 5.69 8.93
N ASP A 100 -22.92 4.58 8.81
CA ASP A 100 -22.32 3.24 8.78
C ASP A 100 -21.45 3.03 7.54
N TYR A 101 -21.85 3.63 6.41
CA TYR A 101 -21.05 3.63 5.19
C TYR A 101 -19.68 4.30 5.40
N ASP A 102 -19.66 5.46 6.04
CA ASP A 102 -18.40 6.18 6.28
C ASP A 102 -17.53 5.46 7.31
N LYS A 103 -18.14 4.87 8.35
CA LYS A 103 -17.43 4.04 9.32
C LYS A 103 -16.73 2.85 8.66
N GLU A 104 -17.42 2.13 7.78
CA GLU A 104 -16.85 0.98 7.07
C GLU A 104 -15.63 1.42 6.22
N LYS A 105 -15.77 2.54 5.53
CA LYS A 105 -14.71 3.08 4.66
C LYS A 105 -13.52 3.66 5.43
N LEU A 106 -13.75 4.26 6.58
CA LEU A 106 -12.67 4.68 7.47
C LEU A 106 -11.97 3.47 8.11
N LYS A 107 -12.71 2.40 8.46
CA LYS A 107 -12.12 1.14 8.94
C LYS A 107 -11.24 0.48 7.87
N GLU A 108 -11.66 0.46 6.61
CA GLU A 108 -10.84 -0.04 5.49
C GLU A 108 -9.51 0.73 5.36
N ARG A 109 -9.56 2.07 5.50
CA ARG A 109 -8.35 2.91 5.47
C ARG A 109 -7.46 2.65 6.67
N LEU A 110 -8.05 2.58 7.86
CA LEU A 110 -7.33 2.28 9.09
C LEU A 110 -6.61 0.93 8.99
N ALA A 111 -7.30 -0.10 8.51
CA ALA A 111 -6.72 -1.43 8.33
C ALA A 111 -5.52 -1.43 7.37
N LYS A 112 -5.56 -0.62 6.31
CA LYS A 112 -4.43 -0.48 5.38
C LYS A 112 -3.23 0.26 6.00
N LEU A 113 -3.48 1.20 6.90
CA LEU A 113 -2.43 1.94 7.60
C LEU A 113 -1.81 1.15 8.74
N SER A 114 -2.63 0.44 9.54
CA SER A 114 -2.17 -0.33 10.70
C SER A 114 -1.68 -1.74 10.35
N GLY A 115 -2.24 -2.36 9.31
CA GLY A 115 -1.96 -3.75 8.94
C GLY A 115 -0.55 -3.97 8.39
N GLY A 116 0.09 -2.92 7.87
CA GLY A 116 1.44 -2.98 7.32
C GLY A 116 1.59 -4.01 6.19
N VAL A 117 2.85 -4.35 5.87
CA VAL A 117 3.17 -5.38 4.87
C VAL A 117 4.22 -6.33 5.43
N ALA A 118 3.87 -7.61 5.57
CA ALA A 118 4.80 -8.66 5.94
C ALA A 118 5.54 -9.19 4.71
N VAL A 119 6.87 -9.30 4.79
CA VAL A 119 7.71 -9.86 3.72
C VAL A 119 8.33 -11.17 4.20
N LEU A 120 7.90 -12.29 3.62
CA LEU A 120 8.53 -13.59 3.85
C LEU A 120 9.69 -13.79 2.86
N LYS A 121 10.87 -14.07 3.39
CA LYS A 121 12.05 -14.41 2.59
C LYS A 121 12.26 -15.92 2.66
N VAL A 122 12.03 -16.60 1.55
CA VAL A 122 12.23 -18.05 1.43
C VAL A 122 13.59 -18.30 0.79
N GLY A 123 14.43 -19.08 1.48
CA GLY A 123 15.77 -19.45 1.03
C GLY A 123 15.88 -20.94 0.66
N GLY A 124 16.92 -21.27 -0.10
CA GLY A 124 17.25 -22.61 -0.57
C GLY A 124 18.69 -22.68 -1.07
N SER A 125 19.22 -23.89 -1.23
CA SER A 125 20.61 -24.12 -1.63
C SER A 125 20.82 -24.06 -3.14
N SER A 126 19.75 -24.25 -3.93
CA SER A 126 19.76 -24.14 -5.40
C SER A 126 18.61 -23.29 -5.90
N GLU A 127 18.72 -22.73 -7.11
CA GLU A 127 17.66 -21.91 -7.73
C GLU A 127 16.35 -22.67 -7.89
N VAL A 128 16.43 -23.95 -8.26
CA VAL A 128 15.27 -24.83 -8.41
C VAL A 128 14.56 -25.02 -7.08
N GLU A 129 15.32 -25.25 -6.00
CA GLU A 129 14.76 -25.42 -4.67
C GLU A 129 14.13 -24.13 -4.12
N VAL A 130 14.76 -22.97 -4.36
CA VAL A 130 14.18 -21.67 -3.96
C VAL A 130 12.83 -21.46 -4.66
N LYS A 131 12.74 -21.79 -5.95
CA LYS A 131 11.50 -21.66 -6.72
C LYS A 131 10.42 -22.60 -6.20
N GLU A 132 10.74 -23.88 -6.01
CA GLU A 132 9.80 -24.88 -5.49
C GLU A 132 9.31 -24.53 -4.08
N ARG A 133 10.22 -24.12 -3.17
CA ARG A 133 9.84 -23.70 -1.82
C ARG A 133 9.01 -22.43 -1.82
N LYS A 134 9.31 -21.48 -2.71
CA LYS A 134 8.52 -20.27 -2.88
C LYS A 134 7.09 -20.61 -3.31
N ASP A 135 6.95 -21.46 -4.33
CA ASP A 135 5.63 -21.86 -4.85
C ASP A 135 4.82 -22.58 -3.76
N ARG A 136 5.44 -23.50 -2.99
CA ARG A 136 4.79 -24.15 -1.83
C ARG A 136 4.33 -23.18 -0.74
N VAL A 137 5.14 -22.17 -0.44
CA VAL A 137 4.79 -21.15 0.57
C VAL A 137 3.67 -20.25 0.06
N GLU A 138 3.66 -19.91 -1.24
CA GLU A 138 2.61 -19.12 -1.87
C GLU A 138 1.27 -19.88 -1.85
N ASP A 139 1.28 -21.17 -2.18
CA ASP A 139 0.10 -22.03 -2.08
C ASP A 139 -0.42 -22.15 -0.64
N ALA A 140 0.47 -22.40 0.32
CA ALA A 140 0.11 -22.48 1.73
C ALA A 140 -0.49 -21.16 2.25
N LEU A 141 0.05 -20.02 1.82
CA LEU A 141 -0.47 -18.70 2.19
C LEU A 141 -1.87 -18.45 1.61
N HIS A 142 -2.13 -18.86 0.37
CA HIS A 142 -3.48 -18.75 -0.20
C HIS A 142 -4.46 -19.72 0.47
N ALA A 143 -4.05 -20.95 0.74
CA ALA A 143 -4.90 -21.94 1.42
C ALA A 143 -5.29 -21.51 2.84
N THR A 144 -4.33 -21.00 3.61
CA THR A 144 -4.59 -20.52 4.98
C THR A 144 -5.48 -19.27 5.00
N ARG A 145 -5.33 -18.36 4.03
CA ARG A 145 -6.24 -17.21 3.89
C ARG A 145 -7.67 -17.63 3.57
N ALA A 146 -7.85 -18.51 2.59
CA ALA A 146 -9.17 -19.04 2.23
C ALA A 146 -9.83 -19.77 3.41
N ALA A 147 -9.06 -20.58 4.15
CA ALA A 147 -9.54 -21.27 5.34
C ALA A 147 -9.98 -20.32 6.47
N VAL A 148 -9.35 -19.15 6.62
CA VAL A 148 -9.74 -18.14 7.61
C VAL A 148 -10.99 -17.37 7.15
N GLU A 149 -11.12 -17.11 5.85
CA GLU A 149 -12.25 -16.34 5.29
C GLU A 149 -13.55 -17.15 5.24
N GLU A 150 -13.49 -18.40 4.77
CA GLU A 150 -14.68 -19.23 4.51
C GLU A 150 -14.84 -20.40 5.50
N GLY A 151 -13.82 -20.64 6.34
CA GLY A 151 -13.77 -21.80 7.23
C GLY A 151 -13.16 -23.03 6.58
N VAL A 152 -13.14 -24.15 7.32
CA VAL A 152 -12.54 -25.42 6.87
C VAL A 152 -13.59 -26.53 6.84
N VAL A 153 -13.47 -27.42 5.85
CA VAL A 153 -14.27 -28.63 5.72
C VAL A 153 -13.35 -29.86 5.68
N PRO A 154 -13.84 -31.07 6.05
CA PRO A 154 -13.07 -32.30 5.87
C PRO A 154 -12.68 -32.45 4.40
N GLY A 155 -11.39 -32.61 4.13
CA GLY A 155 -10.89 -32.89 2.78
C GLY A 155 -11.12 -34.34 2.35
N GLY A 156 -10.72 -34.67 1.12
CA GLY A 156 -10.76 -36.04 0.59
C GLY A 156 -11.86 -36.33 -0.43
N GLY A 157 -12.75 -35.36 -0.70
CA GLY A 157 -13.88 -35.51 -1.62
C GLY A 157 -15.20 -35.70 -0.88
#